data_AF-A0A2V9XX79-F1
#
_entry.id   AF-A0A2V9XX79-F1
#
_cell.length_a   1.000
_cell.length_b   1.000
_cell.length_c   1.000
_cell.angle_alpha   90.00
_cell.angle_beta   90.00
_cell.angle_gamma   90.00
#
_symmetry.space_group_name_H-M   'P 1'
#
loop_
_entity.id
_entity.type
_entity.pdbx_description
1 polymer ?
#
loop_
_entity_poly.entity_id
_entity_poly.type
_entity_poly.pdbx_seq_one_letter_code
_entity_poly.pdbx_strand_id
1 'polypeptide(L)'
;MSSHNDSFAASGSSPTGETPPSASAPTCDLIFENHLSLFLIRPVSQAGKTWLDENVGDENTLTFGGAVVCEPRYIENIFLGATADGLVCR
;
A
#
# COMPACT_ATOMS: atom_id res chain seq x y z
N MET A 1 33.25 42.41 29.68
CA MET A 1 31.98 42.07 29.00
C MET A 1 32.18 42.32 27.52
N SER A 2 32.42 41.26 26.74
CA SER A 2 32.42 41.32 25.28
C SER A 2 31.55 40.16 24.79
N SER A 3 30.36 40.50 24.34
CA SER A 3 29.39 39.58 23.74
C SER A 3 29.87 39.21 22.33
N HIS A 4 30.10 37.92 22.07
CA HIS A 4 30.19 37.40 20.71
C HIS A 4 28.85 36.74 20.39
N ASN A 5 28.16 37.32 19.41
CA ASN A 5 26.87 36.90 18.89
C ASN A 5 27.12 36.09 17.62
N ASP A 6 27.22 34.77 17.74
CA ASP A 6 27.34 33.86 16.59
C ASP A 6 25.95 33.32 16.23
N SER A 7 25.28 34.04 15.33
CA SER A 7 24.08 33.59 14.63
C SER A 7 24.48 32.62 13.52
N PHE A 8 24.27 31.32 13.71
CA PHE A 8 24.31 30.35 12.61
C PHE A 8 22.93 30.28 11.94
N ALA A 9 22.74 31.07 10.88
CA ALA A 9 21.59 30.93 10.01
C ALA A 9 21.89 29.87 8.95
N ALA A 10 21.41 28.64 9.15
CA ALA A 10 21.43 27.62 8.11
C ALA A 10 20.26 27.85 7.14
N SER A 11 20.49 28.62 6.06
CA SER A 11 19.63 28.58 4.88
C SER A 11 19.99 27.35 4.06
N GLY A 12 19.17 26.31 4.17
CA GLY A 12 19.27 25.07 3.40
C GLY A 12 17.94 24.73 2.75
N SER A 13 17.37 25.64 1.95
CA SER A 13 16.26 25.29 1.08
C SER A 13 16.82 24.53 -0.11
N SER A 14 16.99 23.22 0.03
CA SER A 14 17.28 22.32 -1.09
C SER A 14 16.00 22.13 -1.91
N PRO A 15 15.92 22.61 -3.17
CA PRO A 15 14.84 22.23 -4.06
C PRO A 15 15.26 20.92 -4.71
N THR A 16 15.07 19.80 -4.04
CA THR A 16 15.11 18.52 -4.74
C THR A 16 13.87 18.48 -5.62
N GLY A 17 14.08 18.74 -6.90
CA GLY A 17 13.06 18.77 -7.93
C GLY A 17 12.12 17.57 -7.79
N GLU A 18 10.85 17.88 -7.57
CA GLU A 18 9.76 16.97 -7.81
C GLU A 18 9.75 16.67 -9.31
N THR A 19 10.50 15.67 -9.72
CA THR A 19 10.11 14.89 -10.88
C THR A 19 9.03 13.96 -10.33
N PRO A 20 7.73 14.20 -10.54
CA PRO A 20 6.75 13.19 -10.20
C PRO A 20 7.14 11.94 -11.00
N PRO A 21 7.25 10.76 -10.37
CA PRO A 21 7.26 9.55 -11.15
C PRO A 21 5.96 9.59 -11.94
N SER A 22 6.07 9.70 -13.27
CA SER A 22 4.99 9.35 -14.17
C SER A 22 4.81 7.83 -14.09
N ALA A 23 4.41 7.36 -12.91
CA ALA A 23 3.92 6.04 -12.68
C ALA A 23 2.52 6.09 -13.27
N SER A 24 2.35 5.50 -14.46
CA SER A 24 1.06 5.02 -14.93
C SER A 24 0.33 4.46 -13.72
N ALA A 25 -0.79 5.07 -13.33
CA ALA A 25 -1.58 4.57 -12.21
C ALA A 25 -1.76 3.06 -12.39
N PRO A 26 -1.54 2.25 -11.33
CA PRO A 26 -1.68 0.81 -11.47
C PRO A 26 -3.08 0.54 -11.98
N THR A 27 -3.21 -0.23 -13.06
CA THR A 27 -4.51 -0.51 -13.70
C THR A 27 -5.38 -1.44 -12.85
N CYS A 28 -5.02 -1.65 -11.59
CA CYS A 28 -5.50 -2.66 -10.67
C CYS A 28 -5.07 -2.25 -9.25
N ASP A 29 -5.90 -2.53 -8.25
CA ASP A 29 -5.61 -2.29 -6.84
C ASP A 29 -5.21 -3.59 -6.11
N LEU A 30 -5.89 -4.70 -6.44
CA LEU A 30 -5.68 -6.03 -5.84
C LEU A 30 -5.53 -7.12 -6.90
N ILE A 31 -4.54 -8.00 -6.72
CA ILE A 31 -4.35 -9.20 -7.54
C ILE A 31 -4.62 -10.44 -6.70
N PHE A 32 -5.43 -11.37 -7.21
CA PHE A 32 -5.77 -12.64 -6.56
C PHE A 32 -5.04 -13.81 -7.22
N GLU A 33 -3.92 -14.22 -6.62
CA GLU A 33 -3.06 -15.30 -7.13
C GLU A 33 -3.55 -16.66 -6.60
N ASN A 34 -4.14 -17.50 -7.44
CA ASN A 34 -4.62 -18.83 -7.06
C ASN A 34 -3.48 -19.87 -7.05
N HIS A 35 -3.19 -20.44 -5.89
CA HIS A 35 -2.22 -21.52 -5.70
C HIS A 35 -2.87 -22.86 -5.28
N LEU A 36 -4.15 -23.04 -5.61
CA LEU A 36 -5.01 -24.20 -5.34
C LEU A 36 -5.35 -24.37 -3.85
N SER A 37 -4.35 -24.59 -2.99
CA SER A 37 -4.56 -24.78 -1.55
C SER A 37 -4.71 -23.47 -0.79
N LEU A 38 -4.22 -22.36 -1.35
CA LEU A 38 -4.31 -21.01 -0.82
C LEU A 38 -4.30 -19.99 -1.96
N PHE A 39 -4.65 -18.76 -1.62
CA PHE A 39 -4.50 -17.59 -2.48
C PHE A 39 -3.53 -16.61 -1.85
N LEU A 40 -2.84 -15.84 -2.69
CA LEU A 40 -2.17 -14.61 -2.28
C LEU A 40 -2.96 -13.41 -2.80
N ILE A 41 -3.39 -12.53 -1.90
CA ILE A 41 -4.03 -11.27 -2.27
C ILE A 41 -2.98 -10.18 -2.18
N ARG A 42 -2.54 -9.69 -3.33
CA ARG A 42 -1.45 -8.72 -3.44
C ARG A 42 -2.00 -7.31 -3.64
N PRO A 43 -1.78 -6.39 -2.70
CA PRO A 43 -2.05 -4.98 -2.94
C PRO A 43 -0.96 -4.39 -3.84
N VAL A 44 -1.38 -3.85 -4.98
CA VAL A 44 -0.48 -3.19 -5.96
C VAL A 44 -0.72 -1.69 -6.07
N SER A 45 -1.69 -1.17 -5.30
CA SER A 45 -1.93 0.26 -5.11
C SER A 45 -2.05 0.60 -3.61
N GLN A 46 -1.93 1.89 -3.27
CA GLN A 46 -2.14 2.34 -1.90
C GLN A 46 -3.59 2.12 -1.44
N ALA A 47 -4.57 2.31 -2.34
CA ALA A 47 -5.98 2.06 -2.05
C ALA A 47 -6.23 0.57 -1.74
N GLY A 48 -5.67 -0.35 -2.54
CA GLY A 48 -5.74 -1.79 -2.30
C GLY A 48 -5.13 -2.19 -0.96
N LYS A 49 -3.97 -1.62 -0.62
CA LYS A 49 -3.34 -1.87 0.68
C LYS A 49 -4.24 -1.42 1.84
N THR A 50 -4.69 -0.17 1.81
CA THR A 50 -5.55 0.39 2.87
C THR A 50 -6.84 -0.42 3.02
N TRP A 51 -7.49 -0.80 1.90
CA TRP A 51 -8.70 -1.60 1.95
C TRP A 51 -8.47 -2.98 2.58
N LEU A 52 -7.36 -3.66 2.26
CA LEU A 52 -7.01 -4.93 2.89
C LEU A 52 -6.76 -4.77 4.39
N ASP A 53 -6.02 -3.74 4.80
CA ASP A 53 -5.72 -3.46 6.21
C ASP A 53 -7.00 -3.17 7.02
N GLU A 54 -8.04 -2.59 6.39
CA GLU A 54 -9.31 -2.23 7.03
C GLU A 54 -10.35 -3.37 7.04
N ASN A 55 -10.37 -4.23 6.01
CA ASN A 55 -11.47 -5.17 5.77
C ASN A 55 -11.10 -6.65 5.91
N VAL A 56 -9.81 -6.98 5.86
CA VAL A 56 -9.34 -8.37 5.83
C VAL A 56 -8.29 -8.64 6.89
N GLY A 57 -7.29 -7.76 6.99
CA GLY A 57 -6.14 -7.93 7.86
C GLY A 57 -6.46 -7.61 9.32
N ASP A 58 -5.99 -8.49 10.20
CA ASP A 58 -5.87 -8.27 11.62
C ASP A 58 -4.43 -8.58 12.09
N GLU A 59 -4.18 -8.47 13.39
CA GLU A 59 -2.87 -8.75 13.99
C GLU A 59 -2.38 -10.19 13.80
N ASN A 60 -3.26 -11.12 13.42
CA ASN A 60 -2.96 -12.54 13.22
C ASN A 60 -2.89 -12.93 11.74
N THR A 61 -3.07 -11.97 10.83
CA THR A 61 -3.12 -12.23 9.40
C THR A 61 -1.76 -12.65 8.87
N LEU A 62 -1.72 -13.84 8.27
CA LEU A 62 -0.51 -14.37 7.66
C LEU A 62 -0.22 -13.61 6.37
N THR A 63 1.04 -13.18 6.22
CA THR A 63 1.51 -12.52 5.00
C THR A 63 2.72 -13.24 4.42
N PHE A 64 2.84 -13.22 3.10
CA PHE A 64 3.98 -13.77 2.37
C PHE A 64 4.38 -12.84 1.24
N GLY A 65 5.60 -12.31 1.28
CA GLY A 65 6.09 -11.40 0.23
C GLY A 65 5.20 -10.16 0.04
N GLY A 66 4.65 -9.61 1.13
CA GLY A 66 3.77 -8.45 1.11
C GLY A 66 2.33 -8.71 0.63
N ALA A 67 1.94 -9.97 0.38
CA ALA A 67 0.57 -10.36 0.07
C ALA A 67 -0.10 -11.01 1.29
N VAL A 68 -1.41 -10.86 1.40
CA VAL A 68 -2.23 -11.57 2.40
C VAL A 68 -2.39 -13.02 1.95
N VAL A 69 -2.04 -13.95 2.83
CA VAL A 69 -2.28 -15.39 2.62
C VAL A 69 -3.71 -15.69 3.02
N CYS A 70 -4.49 -16.22 2.09
CA CYS A 70 -5.93 -16.40 2.28
C CYS A 70 -6.39 -17.80 1.84
N GLU A 71 -7.28 -18.42 2.61
CA GLU A 71 -7.88 -19.68 2.22
C GLU A 71 -8.93 -19.47 1.11
N PRO A 72 -9.08 -20.39 0.14
CA PRO A 72 -9.97 -20.22 -1.00
C PRO A 72 -11.43 -19.88 -0.64
N ARG A 73 -11.94 -20.38 0.50
CA ARG A 73 -13.32 -20.15 0.96
C ARG A 73 -13.66 -18.70 1.27
N TYR A 74 -12.67 -17.84 1.50
CA TYR A 74 -12.90 -16.42 1.81
C TYR A 74 -12.78 -15.53 0.57
N ILE A 75 -12.25 -16.05 -0.54
CA ILE A 75 -11.87 -15.24 -1.70
C ILE A 75 -13.05 -14.58 -2.38
N GLU A 76 -14.17 -15.29 -2.52
CA GLU A 76 -15.37 -14.72 -3.15
C GLU A 76 -15.87 -13.49 -2.38
N ASN A 77 -15.98 -13.59 -1.05
CA ASN A 77 -16.43 -12.46 -0.23
C ASN A 77 -15.46 -11.28 -0.27
N ILE A 78 -14.15 -11.54 -0.24
CA ILE A 78 -13.14 -10.49 -0.30
C ILE A 78 -13.14 -9.79 -1.67
N PHE A 79 -13.21 -10.57 -2.75
CA PHE A 79 -13.27 -10.05 -4.12
C PHE A 79 -14.53 -9.21 -4.34
N LEU A 80 -15.70 -9.70 -3.93
CA LEU A 80 -16.97 -8.98 -4.05
C LEU A 80 -16.99 -7.72 -3.19
N GLY A 81 -16.44 -7.76 -1.97
CA GLY A 81 -16.32 -6.58 -1.11
C GLY A 81 -15.45 -5.49 -1.74
N ALA A 82 -14.25 -5.86 -2.19
CA ALA A 82 -13.32 -4.91 -2.79
C ALA A 82 -13.90 -4.26 -4.06
N THR A 83 -14.51 -5.07 -4.93
CA THR A 83 -15.12 -4.55 -6.17
C THR A 83 -16.36 -3.69 -5.89
N ALA A 84 -17.16 -4.01 -4.87
CA ALA A 84 -18.30 -3.19 -4.46
C ALA A 84 -17.87 -1.81 -3.92
N ASP A 85 -16.70 -1.73 -3.28
CA ASP A 85 -16.11 -0.48 -2.78
C ASP A 85 -15.31 0.29 -3.86
N GLY A 86 -15.33 -0.20 -5.11
CA GLY A 86 -14.78 0.50 -6.28
C GLY A 86 -13.33 0.19 -6.59
N LEU A 87 -12.71 -0.80 -5.91
CA LEU A 87 -11.36 -1.26 -6.26
C LEU A 87 -11.39 -2.05 -7.57
N VAL A 88 -10.32 -1.90 -8.36
CA VAL A 88 -10.11 -2.72 -9.55
C VAL A 88 -9.36 -3.99 -9.15
N CYS A 89 -9.97 -5.15 -9.36
CA CYS A 89 -9.38 -6.46 -9.02
C CYS A 89 -9.04 -7.27 -10.28
N ARG A 90 -8.01 -8.11 -10.19
CA ARG A 90 -7.60 -9.07 -11.24
C ARG A 90 -7.30 -10.46 -10.69
#